data_AF-A0A847PF61-F1
#
_entry.id   AF-A0A847PF61-F1
#
_cell.length_a   1.000
_cell.length_b   1.000
_cell.length_c   1.000
_cell.angle_alpha   90.00
_cell.angle_beta   90.00
_cell.angle_gamma   90.00
#
_symmetry.space_group_name_H-M   'P 1'
#
loop_
_entity.id
_entity.type
_entity.pdbx_description
1 polymer ?
#
loop_
_entity_poly.entity_id
_entity_poly.type
_entity_poly.pdbx_seq_one_letter_code
_entity_poly.pdbx_strand_id
1 'polypeptide(L)'
;MRRKFFNALGAAMALVMLLALSSAMAAEKTWTNGNGDGKWGTGANWNPAGAPGAGDIAVFNDNANITVSTSVADIAIRVLNDVEVALKSEGSGKLTLKGSDEPIKEEDIKGKASLLVAEGATLTTEADCLALPNAHAAIVLDGNLELGSNLEVPSGKVLHIKTENYRGALTGNVAGLVFTDSTSTIAFYGDVTLDGAKKIIDTVGGGAIEMAESWSILTATHKDTFVVNGPVIFKNSEGTCWSTLKLEAQLP
;
A
#
# COMPACT_ATOMS: atom_id res chain seq x y z
N MET A 1 18.47 51.62 29.79
CA MET A 1 17.61 50.44 30.07
C MET A 1 16.83 49.93 28.85
N ARG A 2 16.28 50.79 27.97
CA ARG A 2 15.42 50.38 26.84
C ARG A 2 16.05 49.43 25.79
N ARG A 3 17.34 49.55 25.46
CA ARG A 3 18.02 48.68 24.46
C ARG A 3 18.18 47.21 24.90
N LYS A 4 18.26 46.92 26.21
CA LYS A 4 18.39 45.54 26.71
C LYS A 4 17.06 44.77 26.69
N PHE A 5 15.94 45.48 26.81
CA PHE A 5 14.59 44.89 26.76
C PHE A 5 14.18 44.46 25.34
N PHE A 6 14.52 45.24 24.30
CA PHE A 6 14.22 44.84 22.92
C PHE A 6 15.02 43.62 22.45
N ASN A 7 16.26 43.46 22.90
CA ASN A 7 17.09 42.29 22.55
C ASN A 7 16.61 41.00 23.24
N ALA A 8 16.08 41.10 24.47
CA ALA A 8 15.54 39.95 25.20
C ALA A 8 14.20 39.45 24.61
N LEU A 9 13.34 40.37 24.16
CA LEU A 9 12.06 40.03 23.54
C LEU A 9 12.24 39.36 22.16
N GLY A 10 13.20 39.83 21.35
CA GLY A 10 13.54 39.21 20.07
C GLY A 10 14.10 37.80 20.21
N ALA A 11 14.96 37.55 21.19
CA ALA A 11 15.50 36.22 21.46
C ALA A 11 14.41 35.22 21.94
N ALA A 12 13.46 35.66 22.76
CA ALA A 12 12.34 34.84 23.21
C ALA A 12 11.38 34.46 22.06
N MET A 13 11.07 35.40 21.15
CA MET A 13 10.26 35.10 19.96
C MET A 13 10.98 34.15 18.98
N ALA A 14 12.29 34.32 18.79
CA ALA A 14 13.08 33.40 17.96
C ALA A 14 13.10 31.98 18.54
N LEU A 15 13.20 31.84 19.87
CA LEU A 15 13.14 30.53 20.54
C LEU A 15 11.75 29.89 20.46
N VAL A 16 10.67 30.67 20.56
CA VAL A 16 9.29 30.19 20.36
C VAL A 16 9.04 29.76 18.91
N MET A 17 9.57 30.48 17.92
CA MET A 17 9.51 30.04 16.52
C MET A 17 10.36 28.79 16.25
N LEU A 18 11.50 28.63 16.93
CA LEU A 18 12.34 27.42 16.82
C LEU A 18 11.66 26.18 17.43
N LEU A 19 10.86 26.36 18.49
CA LEU A 19 10.07 25.29 19.10
C LEU A 19 8.78 24.97 18.31
N ALA A 20 8.27 25.93 17.53
CA ALA A 20 7.15 25.73 16.60
C ALA A 20 7.54 24.95 15.34
N LEU A 21 8.83 24.71 15.09
CA LEU A 21 9.35 23.87 14.01
C LEU A 21 9.50 22.39 14.43
N SER A 22 8.67 21.92 15.37
CA SER A 22 8.57 20.47 15.62
C SER A 22 7.97 19.82 14.38
N SER A 23 8.83 19.34 13.50
CA SER A 23 8.46 18.39 12.46
C SER A 23 7.66 17.30 13.14
N ALA A 24 6.40 17.12 12.75
CA ALA A 24 5.64 15.94 13.13
C ALA A 24 6.45 14.74 12.66
N MET A 25 7.14 14.10 13.60
CA MET A 25 7.91 12.90 13.28
C MET A 25 6.88 11.82 12.99
N ALA A 26 7.09 11.10 11.88
CA ALA A 26 6.34 9.89 11.57
C ALA A 26 6.24 9.01 12.82
N ALA A 27 5.02 8.78 13.30
CA ALA A 27 4.76 7.97 14.47
C ALA A 27 4.03 6.68 14.09
N GLU A 28 4.31 5.61 14.82
CA GLU A 28 3.44 4.43 14.82
C GLU A 28 2.22 4.69 15.70
N LYS A 29 1.02 4.45 15.17
CA LYS A 29 -0.24 4.64 15.87
C LYS A 29 -1.06 3.37 15.78
N THR A 30 -1.28 2.77 16.93
CA THR A 30 -2.01 1.51 17.06
C THR A 30 -3.49 1.77 17.22
N TRP A 31 -4.32 1.10 16.43
CA TRP A 31 -5.76 1.14 16.57
C TRP A 31 -6.20 0.48 17.89
N THR A 32 -6.96 1.20 18.69
CA THR A 32 -7.52 0.72 19.97
C THR A 32 -9.03 0.75 19.99
N ASN A 33 -9.66 1.48 19.06
CA ASN A 33 -11.10 1.79 19.08
C ASN A 33 -11.59 2.29 20.47
N GLY A 34 -10.76 3.05 21.19
CA GLY A 34 -11.06 3.46 22.56
C GLY A 34 -12.37 4.24 22.73
N ASN A 35 -12.86 4.93 21.69
CA ASN A 35 -14.16 5.61 21.69
C ASN A 35 -15.32 4.71 21.26
N GLY A 36 -15.05 3.56 20.65
CA GLY A 36 -16.06 2.59 20.19
C GLY A 36 -16.86 3.00 18.96
N ASP A 37 -16.55 4.15 18.33
CA ASP A 37 -17.30 4.66 17.18
C ASP A 37 -16.85 4.09 15.83
N GLY A 38 -15.74 3.32 15.80
CA GLY A 38 -15.22 2.71 14.59
C GLY A 38 -14.68 3.70 13.55
N LYS A 39 -14.39 4.95 13.91
CA LYS A 39 -13.97 5.98 12.93
C LYS A 39 -12.47 6.19 12.91
N TRP A 40 -11.89 6.20 11.71
CA TRP A 40 -10.47 6.51 11.49
C TRP A 40 -10.09 7.86 12.09
N GLY A 41 -10.88 8.90 11.82
CA GLY A 41 -10.58 10.28 12.21
C GLY A 41 -10.70 10.56 13.72
N THR A 42 -11.30 9.66 14.49
CA THR A 42 -11.47 9.85 15.94
C THR A 42 -10.15 9.58 16.65
N GLY A 43 -9.48 10.65 17.09
CA GLY A 43 -8.15 10.54 17.72
C GLY A 43 -8.08 9.63 18.94
N ALA A 44 -9.16 9.48 19.69
CA ALA A 44 -9.23 8.57 20.85
C ALA A 44 -9.24 7.08 20.48
N ASN A 45 -9.41 6.73 19.20
CA ASN A 45 -9.32 5.35 18.72
C ASN A 45 -7.89 4.90 18.43
N TRP A 46 -6.90 5.76 18.69
CA TRP A 46 -5.50 5.50 18.40
C TRP A 46 -4.63 5.66 19.63
N ASN A 47 -3.56 4.89 19.70
CA ASN A 47 -2.52 5.01 20.70
C ASN A 47 -1.14 5.16 20.03
N PRO A 48 -0.39 6.24 20.28
CA PRO A 48 -0.77 7.42 21.07
C PRO A 48 -1.97 8.17 20.47
N ALA A 49 -2.68 8.94 21.30
CA ALA A 49 -3.90 9.63 20.90
C ALA A 49 -3.70 10.57 19.70
N GLY A 50 -4.66 10.53 18.77
CA GLY A 50 -4.69 11.31 17.53
C GLY A 50 -4.61 10.41 16.29
N ALA A 51 -5.49 10.60 15.31
CA ALA A 51 -5.52 9.75 14.11
C ALA A 51 -4.18 9.81 13.33
N PRO A 52 -3.74 8.71 12.70
CA PRO A 52 -2.57 8.71 11.84
C PRO A 52 -2.77 9.68 10.67
N GLY A 53 -1.75 10.49 10.42
CA GLY A 53 -1.67 11.45 9.33
C GLY A 53 -0.53 11.12 8.37
N ALA A 54 -0.13 12.11 7.57
CA ALA A 54 0.95 11.97 6.60
C ALA A 54 2.27 11.58 7.29
N GLY A 55 2.92 10.56 6.75
CA GLY A 55 4.17 9.99 7.26
C GLY A 55 4.01 8.94 8.35
N ASP A 56 2.87 8.89 9.05
CA ASP A 56 2.61 7.95 10.14
C ASP A 56 2.44 6.51 9.64
N ILE A 57 2.50 5.57 10.59
CA ILE A 57 2.20 4.16 10.38
C ILE A 57 0.95 3.79 11.19
N ALA A 58 -0.14 3.42 10.51
CA ALA A 58 -1.30 2.82 11.17
C ALA A 58 -1.07 1.34 11.42
N VAL A 59 -1.16 0.93 12.68
CA VAL A 59 -0.95 -0.44 13.12
C VAL A 59 -2.25 -1.05 13.60
N PHE A 60 -2.59 -2.22 13.05
CA PHE A 60 -3.74 -3.02 13.47
C PHE A 60 -3.25 -4.37 13.98
N ASN A 61 -3.57 -4.67 15.23
CA ASN A 61 -3.18 -5.90 15.93
C ASN A 61 -4.36 -6.62 16.59
N ASP A 62 -5.57 -6.13 16.36
CA ASP A 62 -6.87 -6.68 16.80
C ASP A 62 -7.89 -6.50 15.66
N ASN A 63 -8.96 -7.28 15.69
CA ASN A 63 -10.04 -7.19 14.70
C ASN A 63 -10.65 -5.79 14.67
N ALA A 64 -10.86 -5.25 13.47
CA ALA A 64 -11.32 -3.88 13.30
C ALA A 64 -12.28 -3.71 12.12
N ASN A 65 -13.29 -2.87 12.30
CA ASN A 65 -14.19 -2.40 11.25
C ASN A 65 -14.18 -0.89 11.28
N ILE A 66 -13.51 -0.27 10.31
CA ILE A 66 -13.10 1.13 10.39
C ILE A 66 -13.70 1.93 9.24
N THR A 67 -14.39 3.00 9.59
CA THR A 67 -14.89 3.98 8.63
C THR A 67 -13.88 5.10 8.42
N VAL A 68 -13.47 5.29 7.18
CA VAL A 68 -12.65 6.40 6.69
C VAL A 68 -13.59 7.43 6.07
N SER A 69 -13.80 8.55 6.76
CA SER A 69 -14.70 9.64 6.29
C SER A 69 -13.95 10.83 5.70
N THR A 70 -12.64 10.92 5.92
CA THR A 70 -11.78 11.99 5.44
C THR A 70 -10.56 11.40 4.76
N SER A 71 -10.15 11.96 3.62
CA SER A 71 -8.99 11.45 2.92
C SER A 71 -7.69 11.75 3.68
N VAL A 72 -6.82 10.75 3.78
CA VAL A 72 -5.49 10.86 4.37
C VAL A 72 -4.49 10.34 3.34
N ALA A 73 -3.41 11.07 3.14
CA ALA A 73 -2.35 10.68 2.22
C ALA A 73 -1.04 10.40 2.97
N ASP A 74 -0.14 9.75 2.26
CA ASP A 74 1.22 9.43 2.68
C ASP A 74 1.29 8.56 3.94
N ILE A 75 0.40 7.58 4.06
CA ILE A 75 0.35 6.69 5.23
C ILE A 75 0.90 5.29 4.95
N ALA A 76 1.60 4.70 5.92
CA ALA A 76 1.88 3.27 5.90
C ALA A 76 0.86 2.48 6.74
N ILE A 77 0.47 1.29 6.27
CA ILE A 77 -0.45 0.39 6.99
C ILE A 77 0.26 -0.91 7.34
N ARG A 78 0.11 -1.36 8.59
CA ARG A 78 0.58 -2.66 9.07
C ARG A 78 -0.57 -3.41 9.72
N VAL A 79 -0.95 -4.55 9.14
CA VAL A 79 -1.89 -5.51 9.73
C VAL A 79 -1.09 -6.70 10.23
N LEU A 80 -1.22 -7.00 11.53
CA LEU A 80 -0.39 -7.95 12.24
C LEU A 80 -1.24 -9.02 12.91
N ASN A 81 -0.65 -10.20 13.12
CA ASN A 81 -1.29 -11.37 13.73
C ASN A 81 -2.48 -11.89 12.89
N ASP A 82 -3.13 -12.94 13.37
CA ASP A 82 -4.28 -13.57 12.71
C ASP A 82 -5.58 -12.77 12.90
N VAL A 83 -5.57 -11.49 12.48
CA VAL A 83 -6.70 -10.56 12.65
C VAL A 83 -7.33 -10.18 11.33
N GLU A 84 -8.60 -9.81 11.41
CA GLU A 84 -9.39 -9.31 10.29
C GLU A 84 -9.64 -7.81 10.43
N VAL A 85 -9.21 -7.05 9.43
CA VAL A 85 -9.41 -5.60 9.36
C VAL A 85 -10.22 -5.26 8.12
N ALA A 86 -11.36 -4.60 8.33
CA ALA A 86 -12.18 -4.06 7.26
C ALA A 86 -12.06 -2.54 7.24
N LEU A 87 -11.61 -1.99 6.12
CA LEU A 87 -11.57 -0.55 5.84
C LEU A 87 -12.74 -0.17 4.93
N LYS A 88 -13.53 0.80 5.38
CA LYS A 88 -14.74 1.27 4.71
C LYS A 88 -14.59 2.73 4.33
N SER A 89 -15.05 3.10 3.15
CA SER A 89 -15.09 4.49 2.72
C SER A 89 -16.46 5.08 3.03
N GLU A 90 -16.49 6.26 3.66
CA GLU A 90 -17.70 7.07 3.80
C GLU A 90 -17.49 8.40 3.08
N GLY A 91 -18.42 8.76 2.18
CA GLY A 91 -18.29 9.95 1.35
C GLY A 91 -17.07 9.88 0.44
N SER A 92 -16.15 10.84 0.55
CA SER A 92 -14.89 10.88 -0.23
C SER A 92 -13.69 10.33 0.55
N GLY A 93 -13.91 9.67 1.70
CA GLY A 93 -12.85 9.16 2.55
C GLY A 93 -12.00 8.11 1.83
N LYS A 94 -10.68 8.33 1.86
CA LYS A 94 -9.71 7.55 1.09
C LYS A 94 -8.35 7.54 1.77
N LEU A 95 -7.69 6.40 1.84
CA LEU A 95 -6.32 6.27 2.31
C LEU A 95 -5.37 6.14 1.12
N THR A 96 -4.47 7.08 0.96
CA THR A 96 -3.39 6.99 -0.02
C THR A 96 -2.13 6.51 0.68
N LEU A 97 -1.62 5.36 0.22
CA LEU A 97 -0.42 4.75 0.76
C LEU A 97 0.80 5.67 0.59
N LYS A 98 1.76 5.53 1.51
CA LYS A 98 3.01 6.28 1.48
C LYS A 98 3.82 5.96 0.23
N GLY A 99 4.31 7.00 -0.44
CA GLY A 99 5.25 6.88 -1.55
C GLY A 99 6.71 6.83 -1.10
N SER A 100 7.58 6.35 -2.00
CA SER A 100 9.01 6.64 -1.96
C SER A 100 9.38 7.52 -3.15
N ASP A 101 10.18 8.55 -2.87
CA ASP A 101 10.74 9.46 -3.90
C ASP A 101 11.75 8.76 -4.81
N GLU A 102 12.33 7.65 -4.34
CA GLU A 102 13.29 6.84 -5.07
C GLU A 102 12.69 5.47 -5.40
N PRO A 103 13.12 4.83 -6.51
CA PRO A 103 12.77 3.45 -6.80
C PRO A 103 13.09 2.53 -5.61
N ILE A 104 12.08 1.83 -5.11
CA ILE A 104 12.24 0.88 -4.01
C ILE A 104 12.91 -0.38 -4.56
N LYS A 105 14.01 -0.79 -3.95
CA LYS A 105 14.70 -2.04 -4.27
C LYS A 105 14.16 -3.18 -3.40
N GLU A 106 14.36 -4.43 -3.85
CA GLU A 106 13.89 -5.62 -3.16
C GLU A 106 14.31 -5.66 -1.69
N GLU A 107 15.59 -5.40 -1.42
CA GLU A 107 16.18 -5.42 -0.08
C GLU A 107 15.55 -4.39 0.86
N ASP A 108 14.96 -3.33 0.29
CA ASP A 108 14.35 -2.23 1.03
C ASP A 108 12.86 -2.45 1.31
N ILE A 109 12.19 -3.38 0.61
CA ILE A 109 10.73 -3.53 0.66
C ILE A 109 10.24 -3.76 2.10
N LYS A 110 10.89 -4.60 2.92
CA LYS A 110 10.46 -4.81 4.32
C LYS A 110 10.56 -3.57 5.19
N GLY A 111 11.57 -2.73 4.95
CA GLY A 111 11.80 -1.50 5.71
C GLY A 111 11.02 -0.29 5.19
N LYS A 112 10.58 -0.33 3.91
CA LYS A 112 9.91 0.77 3.21
C LYS A 112 8.51 0.42 2.70
N ALA A 113 7.94 -0.70 3.14
CA ALA A 113 6.60 -1.13 2.75
C ALA A 113 5.57 -0.04 3.10
N SER A 114 4.80 0.36 2.11
CA SER A 114 3.64 1.24 2.29
C SER A 114 2.46 0.44 2.85
N LEU A 115 2.39 -0.86 2.56
CA LEU A 115 1.43 -1.79 3.13
C LEU A 115 2.12 -3.11 3.48
N LEU A 116 1.89 -3.58 4.69
CA LEU A 116 2.23 -4.92 5.16
C LEU A 116 0.96 -5.61 5.65
N VAL A 117 0.67 -6.77 5.07
CA VAL A 117 -0.32 -7.72 5.60
C VAL A 117 0.44 -8.96 6.05
N ALA A 118 0.62 -9.11 7.36
CA ALA A 118 1.37 -10.22 7.95
C ALA A 118 0.67 -11.57 7.74
N GLU A 119 1.42 -12.66 7.93
CA GLU A 119 0.89 -14.02 7.86
C GLU A 119 -0.36 -14.18 8.73
N GLY A 120 -1.38 -14.86 8.18
CA GLY A 120 -2.66 -15.11 8.85
C GLY A 120 -3.59 -13.89 8.99
N ALA A 121 -3.07 -12.66 8.80
CA ALA A 121 -3.88 -11.46 8.77
C ALA A 121 -4.72 -11.37 7.49
N THR A 122 -5.86 -10.68 7.58
CA THR A 122 -6.66 -10.29 6.42
C THR A 122 -6.99 -8.80 6.47
N LEU A 123 -6.71 -8.09 5.37
CA LEU A 123 -7.14 -6.71 5.15
C LEU A 123 -8.17 -6.67 4.02
N THR A 124 -9.41 -6.31 4.34
CA THR A 124 -10.48 -6.10 3.35
C THR A 124 -10.76 -4.61 3.19
N THR A 125 -10.88 -4.14 1.95
CA THR A 125 -11.24 -2.75 1.63
C THR A 125 -12.60 -2.67 0.93
N GLU A 126 -13.35 -1.60 1.19
CA GLU A 126 -14.45 -1.20 0.31
C GLU A 126 -13.92 -0.49 -0.95
N ALA A 127 -14.80 -0.31 -1.92
CA ALA A 127 -14.46 0.37 -3.17
C ALA A 127 -13.84 1.75 -2.91
N ASP A 128 -12.74 2.01 -3.62
CA ASP A 128 -12.00 3.26 -3.70
C ASP A 128 -11.40 3.74 -2.37
N CYS A 129 -11.47 2.91 -1.32
CA CYS A 129 -10.97 3.23 0.01
C CYS A 129 -9.44 3.28 0.07
N LEU A 130 -8.75 2.52 -0.78
CA LEU A 130 -7.29 2.42 -0.82
C LEU A 130 -6.76 2.90 -2.18
N ALA A 131 -5.67 3.67 -2.19
CA ALA A 131 -4.97 4.02 -3.42
C ALA A 131 -3.46 4.07 -3.30
N LEU A 132 -2.83 3.91 -4.46
CA LEU A 132 -1.40 4.10 -4.62
C LEU A 132 -1.05 5.59 -4.76
N PRO A 133 0.09 6.02 -4.20
CA PRO A 133 0.62 7.37 -4.37
C PRO A 133 1.10 7.58 -5.82
N ASN A 134 1.27 8.85 -6.23
CA ASN A 134 1.93 9.20 -7.50
C ASN A 134 3.48 9.07 -7.42
N ALA A 135 3.93 8.06 -6.70
CA ALA A 135 5.30 7.74 -6.39
C ALA A 135 5.42 6.20 -6.34
N HIS A 136 6.60 5.67 -6.00
CA HIS A 136 6.75 4.23 -5.88
C HIS A 136 6.07 3.75 -4.60
N ALA A 137 5.37 2.62 -4.66
CA ALA A 137 4.77 1.99 -3.49
C ALA A 137 5.15 0.51 -3.44
N ALA A 138 5.38 0.03 -2.21
CA ALA A 138 5.66 -1.37 -1.96
C ALA A 138 4.58 -1.98 -1.07
N ILE A 139 4.06 -3.14 -1.49
CA ILE A 139 3.10 -3.94 -0.76
C ILE A 139 3.75 -5.29 -0.44
N VAL A 140 3.75 -5.68 0.83
CA VAL A 140 4.21 -6.98 1.30
C VAL A 140 3.01 -7.78 1.77
N LEU A 141 2.84 -8.97 1.19
CA LEU A 141 1.72 -9.86 1.46
C LEU A 141 2.25 -11.20 1.96
N ASP A 142 2.20 -11.38 3.27
CA ASP A 142 2.35 -12.69 3.92
C ASP A 142 0.96 -13.28 4.25
N GLY A 143 -0.05 -12.42 4.44
CA GLY A 143 -1.46 -12.77 4.62
C GLY A 143 -2.35 -12.41 3.41
N ASN A 144 -3.60 -12.05 3.66
CA ASN A 144 -4.61 -11.82 2.63
C ASN A 144 -4.94 -10.32 2.46
N LEU A 145 -4.85 -9.81 1.24
CA LEU A 145 -5.35 -8.49 0.88
C LEU A 145 -6.59 -8.65 0.00
N GLU A 146 -7.75 -8.27 0.51
CA GLU A 146 -9.03 -8.26 -0.20
C GLU A 146 -9.39 -6.86 -0.68
N LEU A 147 -9.48 -6.67 -2.00
CA LEU A 147 -9.79 -5.35 -2.58
C LEU A 147 -11.28 -5.19 -2.93
N GLY A 148 -11.86 -4.06 -2.54
CA GLY A 148 -13.23 -3.69 -2.89
C GLY A 148 -13.40 -3.04 -4.28
N SER A 149 -12.33 -2.47 -4.83
CA SER A 149 -12.26 -1.99 -6.22
C SER A 149 -10.84 -2.16 -6.77
N ASN A 150 -10.67 -1.87 -8.07
CA ASN A 150 -9.37 -1.97 -8.73
C ASN A 150 -8.31 -1.09 -8.07
N LEU A 151 -7.10 -1.63 -7.93
CA LEU A 151 -5.93 -0.85 -7.54
C LEU A 151 -5.19 -0.40 -8.79
N GLU A 152 -5.29 0.90 -9.08
CA GLU A 152 -4.65 1.51 -10.25
C GLU A 152 -3.16 1.80 -9.99
N VAL A 153 -2.30 1.29 -10.87
CA VAL A 153 -0.86 1.59 -10.89
C VAL A 153 -0.65 2.87 -11.71
N PRO A 154 -0.17 3.97 -11.10
CA PRO A 154 -0.08 5.25 -11.80
C PRO A 154 0.97 5.24 -12.92
N SER A 155 0.76 6.14 -13.88
CA SER A 155 1.63 6.36 -15.03
C SER A 155 3.10 6.50 -14.64
N GLY A 156 3.95 5.68 -15.26
CA GLY A 156 5.40 5.68 -15.06
C GLY A 156 5.85 5.16 -13.70
N LYS A 157 4.95 4.52 -12.94
CA LYS A 157 5.26 3.99 -11.60
C LYS A 157 5.32 2.48 -11.59
N VAL A 158 6.02 2.00 -10.57
CA VAL A 158 6.16 0.57 -10.27
C VAL A 158 5.43 0.28 -8.96
N LEU A 159 4.52 -0.69 -9.01
CA LEU A 159 3.98 -1.34 -7.82
C LEU A 159 4.82 -2.57 -7.51
N HIS A 160 5.46 -2.58 -6.36
CA HIS A 160 6.26 -3.72 -5.90
C HIS A 160 5.39 -4.60 -4.99
N ILE A 161 5.24 -5.90 -5.33
CA ILE A 161 4.51 -6.88 -4.55
C ILE A 161 5.47 -7.99 -4.14
N LYS A 162 5.66 -8.18 -2.84
CA LYS A 162 6.50 -9.26 -2.28
C LYS A 162 5.67 -10.29 -1.53
N THR A 163 5.91 -11.56 -1.83
CA THR A 163 5.31 -12.75 -1.18
C THR A 163 6.45 -13.66 -0.71
N GLU A 164 6.98 -13.44 0.48
CA GLU A 164 8.12 -14.25 0.94
C GLU A 164 7.65 -15.61 1.46
N ASN A 165 8.05 -16.72 0.83
CA ASN A 165 7.89 -18.11 1.32
C ASN A 165 6.45 -18.58 1.68
N TYR A 166 5.43 -17.73 1.55
CA TYR A 166 4.10 -17.98 2.10
C TYR A 166 2.99 -17.65 1.10
N ARG A 167 1.86 -18.31 1.35
CA ARG A 167 0.63 -18.36 0.54
C ARG A 167 -0.16 -17.05 0.56
N GLY A 168 0.51 -15.91 0.72
CA GLY A 168 -0.11 -14.60 0.74
C GLY A 168 -0.95 -14.41 -0.53
N ALA A 169 -2.19 -13.95 -0.36
CA ALA A 169 -3.17 -13.95 -1.44
C ALA A 169 -3.78 -12.55 -1.58
N LEU A 170 -3.49 -11.90 -2.70
CA LEU A 170 -4.31 -10.78 -3.16
C LEU A 170 -5.66 -11.37 -3.58
N THR A 171 -6.70 -11.26 -2.76
CA THR A 171 -8.04 -11.85 -2.95
C THR A 171 -9.08 -10.75 -3.18
N GLY A 172 -10.33 -11.11 -3.49
CA GLY A 172 -11.42 -10.14 -3.65
C GLY A 172 -12.38 -10.51 -4.77
N ASN A 173 -13.66 -10.16 -4.63
CA ASN A 173 -14.74 -10.64 -5.49
C ASN A 173 -14.80 -9.97 -6.89
N VAL A 174 -14.11 -8.84 -7.10
CA VAL A 174 -14.28 -8.02 -8.33
C VAL A 174 -13.06 -7.15 -8.72
N ALA A 175 -11.97 -7.16 -7.95
CA ALA A 175 -10.91 -6.15 -8.05
C ALA A 175 -9.60 -6.71 -8.62
N GLY A 176 -9.05 -6.04 -9.63
CA GLY A 176 -7.76 -6.33 -10.22
C GLY A 176 -6.72 -5.23 -10.01
N LEU A 177 -5.47 -5.53 -10.35
CA LEU A 177 -4.41 -4.54 -10.52
C LEU A 177 -4.53 -3.97 -11.94
N VAL A 178 -4.69 -2.65 -12.06
CA VAL A 178 -4.94 -1.98 -13.35
C VAL A 178 -3.74 -1.14 -13.75
N PHE A 179 -3.22 -1.34 -14.96
CA PHE A 179 -2.27 -0.42 -15.57
C PHE A 179 -2.99 0.84 -16.07
N THR A 180 -2.52 2.02 -15.66
CA THR A 180 -3.11 3.29 -16.13
C THR A 180 -2.52 3.76 -17.46
N ASP A 181 -1.33 3.28 -17.82
CA ASP A 181 -0.71 3.50 -19.13
C ASP A 181 0.33 2.41 -19.50
N SER A 182 1.00 2.58 -20.63
CA SER A 182 2.07 1.71 -21.12
C SER A 182 3.40 1.80 -20.37
N THR A 183 3.50 2.68 -19.37
CA THR A 183 4.71 2.86 -18.56
C THR A 183 4.53 2.35 -17.13
N SER A 184 3.31 1.95 -16.79
CA SER A 184 2.94 1.33 -15.52
C SER A 184 3.52 -0.09 -15.42
N THR A 185 4.11 -0.42 -14.29
CA THR A 185 4.75 -1.74 -14.05
C THR A 185 4.27 -2.37 -12.74
N ILE A 186 4.00 -3.67 -12.75
CA ILE A 186 3.80 -4.48 -11.54
C ILE A 186 4.98 -5.44 -11.43
N ALA A 187 5.76 -5.30 -10.37
CA ALA A 187 6.91 -6.15 -10.08
C ALA A 187 6.56 -7.13 -8.96
N PHE A 188 6.68 -8.42 -9.23
CA PHE A 188 6.48 -9.49 -8.27
C PHE A 188 7.83 -10.05 -7.81
N TYR A 189 7.97 -10.20 -6.49
CA TYR A 189 9.13 -10.76 -5.82
C TYR A 189 8.69 -12.02 -5.08
N GLY A 190 9.13 -13.18 -5.57
CA GLY A 190 8.70 -14.50 -5.10
C GLY A 190 7.56 -15.11 -5.93
N ASP A 191 7.05 -16.25 -5.45
CA ASP A 191 5.96 -16.98 -6.10
C ASP A 191 4.61 -16.32 -5.81
N VAL A 192 3.79 -16.15 -6.85
CA VAL A 192 2.49 -15.48 -6.78
C VAL A 192 1.43 -16.33 -7.45
N THR A 193 0.31 -16.52 -6.76
CA THR A 193 -0.87 -17.21 -7.32
C THR A 193 -2.05 -16.27 -7.44
N LEU A 194 -2.51 -16.10 -8.67
CA LEU A 194 -3.75 -15.41 -9.03
C LEU A 194 -4.83 -16.46 -9.36
N ASP A 195 -6.06 -16.21 -8.94
CA ASP A 195 -7.27 -17.02 -9.16
C ASP A 195 -8.35 -16.15 -9.77
N GLY A 196 -9.44 -16.72 -10.29
CA GLY A 196 -10.32 -16.04 -11.24
C GLY A 196 -10.98 -14.74 -10.82
N ALA A 197 -10.95 -14.40 -9.53
CA ALA A 197 -11.40 -13.10 -9.04
C ALA A 197 -10.26 -12.04 -9.01
N LYS A 198 -9.01 -12.51 -9.06
CA LYS A 198 -7.74 -11.77 -9.04
C LYS A 198 -7.28 -11.52 -10.48
N LYS A 199 -7.38 -10.27 -10.92
CA LYS A 199 -7.10 -9.89 -12.31
C LYS A 199 -5.91 -8.97 -12.40
N ILE A 200 -5.08 -9.14 -13.42
CA ILE A 200 -4.24 -8.08 -13.95
C ILE A 200 -4.95 -7.53 -15.18
N ILE A 201 -5.21 -6.23 -15.17
CA ILE A 201 -6.02 -5.54 -16.16
C ILE A 201 -5.14 -4.51 -16.86
N ASP A 202 -4.94 -4.70 -18.17
CA ASP A 202 -4.28 -3.72 -19.03
C ASP A 202 -5.32 -3.14 -20.00
N THR A 203 -6.01 -2.05 -19.63
CA THR A 203 -7.02 -1.43 -20.49
C THR A 203 -6.44 -0.57 -21.62
N VAL A 204 -5.17 -0.19 -21.48
CA VAL A 204 -4.49 0.86 -22.26
C VAL A 204 -3.45 0.29 -23.23
N GLY A 205 -2.95 -0.91 -22.95
CA GLY A 205 -1.97 -1.64 -23.74
C GLY A 205 -0.53 -1.22 -23.41
N GLY A 206 0.32 -2.23 -23.23
CA GLY A 206 1.76 -2.03 -23.06
C GLY A 206 2.23 -1.92 -21.62
N GLY A 207 1.36 -2.20 -20.64
CA GLY A 207 1.78 -2.37 -19.25
C GLY A 207 2.80 -3.50 -19.11
N ALA A 208 3.65 -3.41 -18.09
CA ALA A 208 4.69 -4.41 -17.85
C ALA A 208 4.42 -5.22 -16.57
N ILE A 209 4.54 -6.54 -16.69
CA ILE A 209 4.65 -7.44 -15.55
C ILE A 209 6.11 -7.84 -15.44
N GLU A 210 6.71 -7.61 -14.27
CA GLU A 210 8.08 -7.98 -13.99
C GLU A 210 8.13 -9.10 -12.97
N MET A 211 8.78 -10.21 -13.33
CA MET A 211 9.19 -11.24 -12.39
C MET A 211 10.59 -10.87 -11.91
N ALA A 212 10.68 -10.25 -10.74
CA ALA A 212 11.89 -9.60 -10.30
C ALA A 212 12.99 -10.60 -9.89
N GLU A 213 12.63 -11.82 -9.48
CA GLU A 213 13.57 -12.88 -9.14
C GLU A 213 13.59 -13.98 -10.21
N SER A 214 14.76 -14.58 -10.42
CA SER A 214 14.98 -15.63 -11.43
C SER A 214 14.20 -16.93 -11.18
N TRP A 215 13.62 -17.08 -9.99
CA TRP A 215 12.89 -18.27 -9.56
C TRP A 215 11.40 -18.01 -9.30
N SER A 216 10.93 -16.77 -9.48
CA SER A 216 9.53 -16.42 -9.25
C SER A 216 8.60 -17.11 -10.25
N ILE A 217 7.55 -17.72 -9.74
CA ILE A 217 6.46 -18.32 -10.52
C ILE A 217 5.20 -17.45 -10.37
N LEU A 218 4.69 -16.95 -11.50
CA LEU A 218 3.34 -16.40 -11.57
C LEU A 218 2.36 -17.48 -12.02
N THR A 219 1.56 -17.99 -11.11
CA THR A 219 0.50 -18.98 -11.39
C THR A 219 -0.83 -18.26 -11.59
N ALA A 220 -1.49 -18.50 -12.72
CA ALA A 220 -2.83 -17.99 -13.01
C ALA A 220 -3.80 -19.16 -13.16
N THR A 221 -4.66 -19.37 -12.16
CA THR A 221 -5.50 -20.57 -12.08
C THR A 221 -6.84 -20.43 -12.83
N HIS A 222 -7.10 -19.29 -13.48
CA HIS A 222 -8.33 -19.05 -14.22
C HIS A 222 -8.08 -18.28 -15.51
N LYS A 223 -8.90 -18.53 -16.54
CA LYS A 223 -8.77 -17.90 -17.87
C LYS A 223 -8.93 -16.38 -17.87
N ASP A 224 -9.63 -15.84 -16.88
CA ASP A 224 -9.96 -14.41 -16.79
C ASP A 224 -8.97 -13.63 -15.88
N THR A 225 -7.87 -14.27 -15.45
CA THR A 225 -6.82 -13.67 -14.62
C THR A 225 -6.09 -12.53 -15.36
N PHE A 226 -5.95 -12.60 -16.68
CA PHE A 226 -5.37 -11.52 -17.47
C PHE A 226 -6.43 -10.93 -18.41
N VAL A 227 -6.77 -9.66 -18.20
CA VAL A 227 -7.69 -8.92 -19.08
C VAL A 227 -6.89 -7.82 -19.76
N VAL A 228 -6.41 -8.09 -20.97
CA VAL A 228 -5.39 -7.26 -21.63
C VAL A 228 -5.88 -6.73 -22.97
N ASN A 229 -5.66 -5.44 -23.22
CA ASN A 229 -5.94 -4.75 -24.47
C ASN A 229 -4.62 -4.46 -25.19
N GLY A 230 -3.95 -5.52 -25.66
CA GLY A 230 -2.63 -5.44 -26.30
C GLY A 230 -1.61 -6.40 -25.68
N PRO A 231 -0.34 -6.33 -26.11
CA PRO A 231 0.72 -7.17 -25.56
C PRO A 231 1.08 -6.71 -24.15
N VAL A 232 1.02 -7.62 -23.18
CA VAL A 232 1.66 -7.44 -21.88
C VAL A 232 3.10 -7.92 -21.98
N ILE A 233 4.02 -7.07 -21.54
CA ILE A 233 5.44 -7.39 -21.59
C ILE A 233 5.83 -8.05 -20.28
N PHE A 234 6.30 -9.29 -20.36
CA PHE A 234 6.94 -9.99 -19.25
C PHE A 234 8.43 -9.69 -19.28
N LYS A 235 8.96 -9.14 -18.18
CA LYS A 235 10.39 -8.80 -18.03
C LYS A 235 10.95 -9.42 -16.76
N ASN A 236 12.26 -9.54 -16.69
CA ASN A 236 12.97 -9.72 -15.42
C ASN A 236 13.71 -8.43 -15.03
N SER A 237 14.19 -8.39 -13.80
CA SER A 237 14.92 -7.25 -13.22
C SER A 237 16.21 -6.87 -13.95
N GLU A 238 16.80 -7.78 -14.72
CA GLU A 238 18.04 -7.54 -15.49
C GLU A 238 17.83 -7.29 -16.99
N GLY A 239 16.58 -7.31 -17.48
CA GLY A 239 16.28 -7.16 -18.92
C GLY A 239 16.75 -8.32 -19.82
N THR A 240 17.11 -9.46 -19.24
CA THR A 240 17.63 -10.68 -19.90
C THR A 240 16.78 -11.91 -19.55
N CYS A 241 16.24 -12.60 -20.55
CA CYS A 241 15.23 -13.68 -20.40
C CYS A 241 15.70 -14.94 -19.62
N TRP A 242 15.79 -14.90 -18.28
CA TRP A 242 16.04 -16.09 -17.44
C TRP A 242 14.98 -16.36 -16.37
N SER A 243 13.85 -15.64 -16.36
CA SER A 243 12.68 -16.04 -15.56
C SER A 243 11.82 -17.03 -16.36
N THR A 244 11.44 -18.14 -15.73
CA THR A 244 10.50 -19.09 -16.34
C THR A 244 9.09 -18.62 -16.06
N LEU A 245 8.46 -17.92 -17.00
CA LEU A 245 7.03 -17.61 -16.92
C LEU A 245 6.24 -18.90 -17.17
N LYS A 246 5.73 -19.51 -16.10
CA LYS A 246 4.90 -20.71 -16.17
C LYS A 246 3.42 -20.33 -16.15
N LEU A 247 2.84 -20.11 -17.34
CA LEU A 247 1.39 -19.92 -17.49
C LEU A 247 0.67 -21.28 -17.47
N GLU A 248 0.24 -21.73 -16.30
CA GLU A 248 -0.64 -22.91 -16.19
C GLU A 248 -2.10 -22.51 -16.34
N ALA A 249 -2.57 -22.34 -17.58
CA ALA A 249 -4.00 -22.25 -17.82
C ALA A 249 -4.64 -23.64 -17.66
N GLN A 250 -5.63 -23.78 -16.77
CA GLN A 250 -6.57 -24.89 -16.86
C GLN A 250 -7.33 -24.73 -18.19
N LEU A 251 -6.99 -25.58 -19.17
CA LEU A 251 -7.79 -25.73 -20.39
C LEU A 251 -9.15 -26.34 -20.00
N PRO A 252 -10.24 -25.94 -20.67
CA PRO A 252 -11.60 -26.40 -20.37
C PRO A 252 -11.76 -27.92 -20.50
#